data_AF-A0A1I0JNG9-F1
#
_entry.id   AF-A0A1I0JNG9-F1
#
_cell.length_a   1.000
_cell.length_b   1.000
_cell.length_c   1.000
_cell.angle_alpha   90.00
_cell.angle_beta   90.00
_cell.angle_gamma   90.00
#
_symmetry.space_group_name_H-M   'P 1'
#
loop_
_entity.id
_entity.type
_entity.pdbx_description
1 polymer ?
#
loop_
_entity_poly.entity_id
_entity_poly.type
_entity_poly.pdbx_seq_one_letter_code
_entity_poly.pdbx_strand_id
1 'polypeptide(L)'
;MRILTIGGKEYQIEFAFDAAEYKACVDKVFKVVSGGYIMKRGITGKEGKAEMAVAMMDGTADMISDMASLSITCFYAGLLENNPVKDEKAAKQLFKQFVKENPDDDRASFLGMYEFLKGCMEEDGFFKLTGLDKYLKEMSEAMEKAIKEAEKETEQSTLPKVPTDRKRKSTSTK
;
A
#
# COMPACT_ATOMS: atom_id res chain seq x y z
N MET A 1 -8.34 -14.81 -16.21
CA MET A 1 -9.54 -15.67 -16.05
C MET A 1 -10.02 -15.52 -14.61
N ARG A 2 -11.23 -15.02 -14.36
CA ARG A 2 -11.73 -14.65 -13.00
C ARG A 2 -12.47 -15.79 -12.27
N ILE A 3 -12.35 -17.02 -12.76
CA ILE A 3 -13.05 -18.19 -12.21
C ILE A 3 -12.05 -19.09 -11.50
N LEU A 4 -12.43 -19.57 -10.31
CA LEU A 4 -11.72 -20.60 -9.56
C LEU A 4 -12.57 -21.87 -9.51
N THR A 5 -11.96 -23.01 -9.80
CA THR A 5 -12.61 -24.31 -9.63
C THR A 5 -12.23 -24.90 -8.27
N ILE A 6 -13.21 -25.10 -7.39
CA ILE A 6 -13.01 -25.61 -6.03
C ILE A 6 -14.08 -26.67 -5.73
N GLY A 7 -13.68 -27.89 -5.40
CA GLY A 7 -14.59 -29.00 -5.14
C GLY A 7 -15.50 -29.33 -6.32
N GLY A 8 -15.00 -29.15 -7.54
CA GLY A 8 -15.76 -29.34 -8.78
C GLY A 8 -16.83 -28.27 -9.05
N LYS A 9 -16.82 -27.16 -8.32
CA LYS A 9 -17.68 -25.99 -8.55
C LYS A 9 -16.87 -24.80 -9.03
N GLU A 10 -17.47 -23.99 -9.89
CA GLU A 10 -16.88 -22.75 -10.38
C GLU A 10 -17.32 -21.58 -9.49
N TYR A 11 -16.34 -20.77 -9.08
CA TYR A 11 -16.53 -19.56 -8.30
C TYR A 11 -16.04 -18.37 -9.12
N GLN A 12 -16.98 -17.54 -9.55
CA GLN A 12 -16.71 -16.26 -10.20
C GLN A 12 -16.28 -15.22 -9.15
N ILE A 13 -15.11 -14.63 -9.37
CA ILE A 13 -14.57 -13.57 -8.52
C ILE A 13 -14.84 -12.23 -9.18
N GLU A 14 -15.44 -11.30 -8.42
CA GLU A 14 -15.78 -9.96 -8.90
C GLU A 14 -15.72 -8.93 -7.76
N PHE A 15 -15.11 -7.79 -8.04
CA PHE A 15 -14.92 -6.68 -7.10
C PHE A 15 -15.79 -5.47 -7.48
N ALA A 16 -17.11 -5.67 -7.43
CA ALA A 16 -18.12 -4.64 -7.66
C ALA A 16 -18.66 -4.05 -6.34
N PHE A 17 -19.98 -3.85 -6.24
CA PHE A 17 -20.60 -3.11 -5.13
C PHE A 17 -20.40 -3.80 -3.78
N ASP A 18 -20.67 -5.11 -3.70
CA ASP A 18 -20.59 -5.81 -2.41
C ASP A 18 -19.16 -5.85 -1.86
N ALA A 19 -18.19 -6.00 -2.75
CA ALA A 19 -16.78 -5.95 -2.37
C ALA A 19 -16.36 -4.54 -1.93
N ALA A 20 -16.84 -3.49 -2.60
CA ALA A 20 -16.54 -2.10 -2.29
C ALA A 20 -17.19 -1.62 -0.98
N GLU A 21 -18.36 -2.15 -0.61
CA GLU A 21 -18.98 -1.89 0.69
C GLU A 21 -18.31 -2.67 1.85
N TYR A 22 -17.53 -3.71 1.53
CA TYR A 22 -16.87 -4.49 2.56
C TYR A 22 -15.66 -3.76 3.16
N LYS A 23 -15.92 -3.00 4.23
CA LYS A 23 -14.96 -2.15 4.94
C LYS A 23 -13.60 -2.81 5.19
N ALA A 24 -13.57 -4.06 5.64
CA ALA A 24 -12.31 -4.73 5.95
C ALA A 24 -11.42 -4.94 4.71
N CYS A 25 -12.02 -5.21 3.54
CA CYS A 25 -11.29 -5.30 2.28
C CYS A 25 -10.73 -3.94 1.88
N VAL A 26 -11.57 -2.89 1.84
CA VAL A 26 -11.15 -1.53 1.50
C VAL A 26 -10.01 -1.06 2.42
N ASP A 27 -10.14 -1.22 3.73
CA ASP A 27 -9.14 -0.81 4.72
C ASP A 27 -7.79 -1.52 4.51
N LYS A 28 -7.82 -2.85 4.28
CA LYS A 28 -6.59 -3.64 4.12
C LYS A 28 -5.92 -3.36 2.78
N VAL A 29 -6.70 -3.28 1.71
CA VAL A 29 -6.19 -2.92 0.37
C VAL A 29 -5.55 -1.54 0.42
N PHE A 30 -6.23 -0.55 1.00
CA PHE A 30 -5.71 0.81 1.16
C PHE A 30 -4.33 0.85 1.80
N LYS A 31 -4.12 0.13 2.92
CA LYS A 31 -2.81 0.07 3.60
C LYS A 31 -1.69 -0.46 2.71
N VAL A 32 -1.99 -1.40 1.82
CA VAL A 32 -1.00 -1.95 0.88
C VAL A 32 -0.69 -0.92 -0.19
N VAL A 33 -1.72 -0.40 -0.88
CA VAL A 33 -1.52 0.50 -2.03
C VAL A 33 -1.02 1.89 -1.65
N SER A 34 -1.33 2.37 -0.44
CA SER A 34 -0.84 3.65 0.06
C SER A 34 0.57 3.58 0.62
N GLY A 35 1.21 2.41 0.68
CA GLY A 35 2.47 2.24 1.42
C GLY A 35 2.32 2.46 2.93
N GLY A 36 1.13 2.25 3.48
CA GLY A 36 0.80 2.47 4.89
C GLY A 36 1.69 1.66 5.85
N TYR A 37 2.17 0.49 5.43
CA TYR A 37 3.12 -0.32 6.20
C TYR A 37 4.47 0.38 6.43
N ILE A 38 4.91 1.21 5.47
CA ILE A 38 6.16 1.97 5.58
C ILE A 38 5.92 3.27 6.36
N MET A 39 4.86 4.01 6.03
CA MET A 39 4.54 5.28 6.69
C MET A 39 4.23 5.15 8.18
N LYS A 40 3.67 4.01 8.64
CA LYS A 40 3.38 3.77 10.06
C LYS A 40 4.61 3.92 10.96
N ARG A 41 5.82 3.80 10.40
CA ARG A 41 7.08 3.92 11.15
C ARG A 41 7.61 5.35 11.24
N GLY A 42 6.83 6.35 10.81
CA GLY A 42 7.15 7.77 11.01
C GLY A 42 8.24 8.30 10.08
N ILE A 43 8.56 7.55 9.02
CA ILE A 43 9.51 7.96 8.00
C ILE A 43 8.86 9.00 7.09
N THR A 44 9.44 10.19 7.05
CA THR A 44 8.95 11.36 6.32
C THR A 44 9.78 11.69 5.07
N GLY A 45 10.80 10.88 4.77
CA GLY A 45 11.74 11.09 3.67
C GLY A 45 12.93 11.98 4.03
N LYS A 46 13.05 12.38 5.30
CA LYS A 46 14.17 13.17 5.85
C LYS A 46 15.23 12.30 6.53
N GLU A 47 14.97 11.02 6.65
CA GLU A 47 15.80 10.02 7.32
C GLU A 47 17.02 9.62 6.48
N GLY A 48 18.07 9.12 7.13
CA GLY A 48 19.26 8.64 6.42
C GLY A 48 18.94 7.41 5.55
N LYS A 49 19.72 7.18 4.48
CA LYS A 49 19.54 6.02 3.58
C LYS A 49 19.42 4.66 4.31
N ALA A 50 20.15 4.50 5.42
CA ALA A 50 20.11 3.29 6.23
C ALA A 50 18.79 3.14 7.01
N GLU A 51 18.28 4.22 7.60
CA GLU A 51 17.01 4.24 8.32
C GLU A 51 15.83 4.00 7.37
N MET A 52 15.89 4.59 6.17
CA MET A 52 14.93 4.33 5.10
C MET A 52 14.92 2.84 4.70
N ALA A 53 16.10 2.24 4.53
CA ALA A 53 16.22 0.83 4.18
C ALA A 53 15.64 -0.08 5.27
N VAL A 54 15.91 0.20 6.55
CA VAL A 54 15.34 -0.56 7.69
C VAL A 54 13.82 -0.47 7.71
N ALA A 55 13.24 0.72 7.56
CA ALA A 55 11.78 0.86 7.54
C ALA A 55 11.12 0.20 6.32
N MET A 56 11.79 0.20 5.16
CA MET A 56 11.32 -0.57 4.01
C MET A 56 11.32 -2.07 4.29
N MET A 57 12.40 -2.61 4.85
CA MET A 57 12.49 -4.04 5.20
C MET A 57 11.44 -4.43 6.22
N ASP A 58 11.30 -3.64 7.27
CA ASP A 58 10.33 -3.88 8.33
C ASP A 58 8.88 -3.72 7.85
N GLY A 59 8.59 -2.69 7.06
CA GLY A 59 7.27 -2.51 6.44
C GLY A 59 6.92 -3.66 5.50
N THR A 60 7.91 -4.19 4.79
CA THR A 60 7.74 -5.39 3.96
C THR A 60 7.46 -6.63 4.82
N ALA A 61 8.17 -6.81 5.94
CA ALA A 61 7.92 -7.90 6.87
C ALA A 61 6.51 -7.85 7.48
N ASP A 62 6.05 -6.64 7.84
CA ASP A 62 4.70 -6.42 8.35
C ASP A 62 3.64 -6.75 7.27
N MET A 63 3.86 -6.34 6.00
CA MET A 63 2.99 -6.68 4.88
C MET A 63 2.93 -8.20 4.63
N ILE A 64 4.08 -8.89 4.65
CA ILE A 64 4.14 -10.35 4.46
C ILE A 64 3.41 -11.07 5.60
N SER A 65 3.57 -10.58 6.84
CA SER A 65 2.90 -11.13 8.01
C SER A 65 1.37 -11.01 7.91
N ASP A 66 0.90 -9.88 7.38
CA ASP A 66 -0.53 -9.63 7.19
C ASP A 66 -1.11 -10.27 5.92
N MET A 67 -0.25 -10.74 5.00
CA MET A 67 -0.62 -11.27 3.68
C MET A 67 -1.68 -12.37 3.75
N ALA A 68 -1.55 -13.29 4.71
CA ALA A 68 -2.53 -14.37 4.88
C ALA A 68 -3.92 -13.81 5.21
N SER A 69 -3.99 -12.82 6.10
CA SER A 69 -5.26 -12.20 6.48
C SER A 69 -5.83 -11.34 5.36
N LEU A 70 -4.98 -10.62 4.63
CA LEU A 70 -5.35 -9.80 3.48
C LEU A 70 -5.97 -10.65 2.39
N SER A 71 -5.31 -11.74 2.02
CA SER A 71 -5.76 -12.65 0.96
C SER A 71 -7.13 -13.24 1.26
N ILE A 72 -7.38 -13.67 2.51
CA ILE A 72 -8.69 -14.22 2.90
C ILE A 72 -9.77 -13.15 2.89
N THR A 73 -9.50 -11.95 3.40
CA THR A 73 -10.45 -10.83 3.37
C THR A 73 -10.81 -10.44 1.94
N CYS A 74 -9.81 -10.30 1.06
CA CYS A 74 -10.04 -9.96 -0.35
C CYS A 74 -10.75 -11.11 -1.08
N PHE A 75 -10.40 -12.37 -0.79
CA PHE A 75 -11.07 -13.52 -1.41
C PHE A 75 -12.54 -13.58 -1.00
N TYR A 76 -12.83 -13.38 0.28
CA TYR A 76 -14.20 -13.26 0.77
C TYR A 76 -14.96 -12.13 0.05
N ALA A 77 -14.36 -10.93 -0.04
CA ALA A 77 -14.97 -9.79 -0.72
C ALA A 77 -15.29 -10.08 -2.19
N GLY A 78 -14.33 -10.66 -2.92
CA GLY A 78 -14.50 -11.02 -4.32
C GLY A 78 -15.52 -12.14 -4.58
N LEU A 79 -15.91 -12.89 -3.54
CA LEU A 79 -16.98 -13.88 -3.64
C LEU A 79 -18.38 -13.28 -3.45
N LEU A 80 -18.52 -12.12 -2.80
CA LEU A 80 -19.82 -11.64 -2.31
C LEU A 80 -20.86 -11.46 -3.43
N GLU A 81 -20.44 -10.88 -4.55
CA GLU A 81 -21.35 -10.50 -5.64
C GLU A 81 -22.00 -11.73 -6.32
N ASN A 82 -21.21 -12.77 -6.60
CA ASN A 82 -21.67 -13.91 -7.40
C ASN A 82 -21.76 -15.23 -6.63
N ASN A 83 -21.08 -15.32 -5.49
CA ASN A 83 -20.88 -16.55 -4.72
C ASN A 83 -20.95 -16.28 -3.21
N PRO A 84 -22.01 -15.62 -2.72
CA PRO A 84 -22.06 -15.13 -1.34
C PRO A 84 -21.85 -16.28 -0.35
N VAL A 85 -20.77 -16.18 0.41
CA VAL A 85 -20.49 -17.09 1.53
C VAL A 85 -20.79 -16.39 2.84
N LYS A 86 -21.03 -17.18 3.88
CA LYS A 86 -21.51 -16.68 5.18
C LYS A 86 -20.56 -15.66 5.84
N ASP A 87 -19.26 -15.95 5.79
CA ASP A 87 -18.23 -15.19 6.49
C ASP A 87 -16.83 -15.50 5.93
N GLU A 88 -15.81 -14.75 6.38
CA GLU A 88 -14.41 -15.01 6.01
C GLU A 88 -13.93 -16.42 6.40
N LYS A 89 -14.53 -17.05 7.41
CA LYS A 89 -14.17 -18.41 7.82
C LYS A 89 -14.62 -19.41 6.76
N ALA A 90 -15.78 -19.24 6.15
CA ALA A 90 -16.25 -20.02 5.03
C ALA A 90 -15.34 -19.82 3.80
N ALA A 91 -15.00 -18.57 3.46
CA ALA A 91 -14.05 -18.27 2.39
C ALA A 91 -12.67 -18.91 2.64
N LYS A 92 -12.19 -18.89 3.88
CA LYS A 92 -10.94 -19.57 4.27
C LYS A 92 -10.99 -21.09 4.06
N GLN A 93 -12.13 -21.74 4.30
CA GLN A 93 -12.26 -23.17 4.00
C GLN A 93 -12.22 -23.45 2.49
N LEU A 94 -12.88 -22.61 1.68
CA LEU A 94 -12.82 -22.70 0.23
C LEU A 94 -11.40 -22.51 -0.28
N PHE A 95 -10.68 -21.49 0.20
CA PHE A 95 -9.29 -21.27 -0.19
C PHE A 95 -8.39 -22.45 0.23
N LYS A 96 -8.57 -22.97 1.44
CA LYS A 96 -7.84 -24.16 1.90
C LYS A 96 -8.11 -25.38 1.00
N GLN A 97 -9.32 -25.54 0.51
CA GLN A 97 -9.67 -26.60 -0.42
C GLN A 97 -9.02 -26.37 -1.79
N PHE A 98 -9.09 -25.15 -2.33
CA PHE A 98 -8.44 -24.77 -3.58
C PHE A 98 -6.94 -25.10 -3.57
N VAL A 99 -6.22 -24.71 -2.50
CA VAL A 99 -4.78 -24.99 -2.34
C VAL A 99 -4.47 -26.48 -2.34
N LYS A 100 -5.35 -27.31 -1.75
CA LYS A 100 -5.17 -28.77 -1.72
C LYS A 100 -5.43 -29.43 -3.06
N GLU A 101 -6.40 -28.91 -3.81
CA GLU A 101 -6.80 -29.45 -5.10
C GLU A 101 -5.87 -29.01 -6.23
N ASN A 102 -5.20 -27.85 -6.07
CA ASN A 102 -4.40 -27.23 -7.10
C ASN A 102 -2.99 -26.85 -6.58
N PRO A 103 -2.20 -27.79 -6.03
CA PRO A 103 -0.93 -27.47 -5.35
C PRO A 103 0.12 -26.80 -6.26
N ASP A 104 0.04 -27.01 -7.57
CA ASP A 104 0.96 -26.47 -8.58
C ASP A 104 0.44 -25.17 -9.23
N ASP A 105 -0.72 -24.66 -8.81
CA ASP A 105 -1.25 -23.38 -9.29
C ASP A 105 -0.58 -22.22 -8.53
N ASP A 106 -0.11 -21.20 -9.23
CA ASP A 106 0.55 -20.04 -8.60
C ASP A 106 -0.35 -19.36 -7.54
N ARG A 107 -1.68 -19.44 -7.73
CA ARG A 107 -2.68 -18.92 -6.79
C ARG A 107 -2.83 -19.77 -5.54
N ALA A 108 -2.22 -20.95 -5.45
CA ALA A 108 -2.25 -21.84 -4.29
C ALA A 108 -1.31 -21.40 -3.15
N SER A 109 -1.07 -20.10 -3.05
CA SER A 109 -0.34 -19.43 -1.98
C SER A 109 -1.09 -18.16 -1.58
N PHE A 110 -0.86 -17.64 -0.38
CA PHE A 110 -1.51 -16.39 0.03
C PHE A 110 -1.12 -15.24 -0.90
N LEU A 111 0.18 -15.07 -1.18
CA LEU A 111 0.65 -14.01 -2.08
C LEU A 111 0.07 -14.15 -3.49
N GLY A 112 0.17 -15.34 -4.10
CA GLY A 112 -0.33 -15.55 -5.46
C GLY A 112 -1.85 -15.39 -5.57
N MET A 113 -2.61 -15.81 -4.53
CA MET A 113 -4.05 -15.53 -4.48
C MET A 113 -4.31 -14.02 -4.40
N TYR A 114 -3.60 -13.28 -3.54
CA TYR A 114 -3.76 -11.83 -3.46
C TYR A 114 -3.40 -11.13 -4.78
N GLU A 115 -2.32 -11.52 -5.46
CA GLU A 115 -1.96 -10.95 -6.76
C GLU A 115 -3.04 -11.17 -7.82
N PHE A 116 -3.60 -12.39 -7.86
CA PHE A 116 -4.75 -12.71 -8.71
C PHE A 116 -5.97 -11.82 -8.38
N LEU A 117 -6.30 -11.68 -7.10
CA LEU A 117 -7.43 -10.86 -6.65
C LEU A 117 -7.21 -9.36 -6.95
N LYS A 118 -5.98 -8.86 -6.79
CA LYS A 118 -5.61 -7.49 -7.14
C LYS A 118 -5.81 -7.24 -8.63
N GLY A 119 -5.42 -8.18 -9.49
CA GLY A 119 -5.72 -8.12 -10.92
C GLY A 119 -7.22 -8.00 -11.18
N CYS A 120 -8.05 -8.78 -10.48
CA CYS A 120 -9.51 -8.67 -10.60
C CYS A 120 -10.01 -7.28 -10.15
N MET A 121 -9.53 -6.75 -9.01
CA MET A 121 -9.86 -5.40 -8.53
C MET A 121 -9.54 -4.31 -9.56
N GLU A 122 -8.36 -4.40 -10.20
CA GLU A 122 -7.94 -3.44 -11.23
C GLU A 122 -8.86 -3.50 -12.45
N GLU A 123 -9.15 -4.70 -12.94
CA GLU A 123 -10.03 -4.90 -14.10
C GLU A 123 -11.50 -4.54 -13.82
N ASP A 124 -11.98 -4.75 -12.60
CA ASP A 124 -13.36 -4.44 -12.18
C ASP A 124 -13.55 -2.95 -11.83
N GLY A 125 -12.47 -2.17 -11.78
CA GLY A 125 -12.52 -0.76 -11.42
C GLY A 125 -12.81 -0.51 -9.93
N PHE A 126 -12.48 -1.47 -9.07
CA PHE A 126 -12.67 -1.40 -7.61
C PHE A 126 -12.07 -0.13 -7.00
N PHE A 127 -10.85 0.24 -7.41
CA PHE A 127 -10.16 1.42 -6.88
C PHE A 127 -10.84 2.74 -7.24
N LYS A 128 -11.44 2.79 -8.43
CA LYS A 128 -12.27 3.92 -8.86
C LYS A 128 -13.60 3.95 -8.11
N LEU A 129 -14.24 2.80 -7.95
CA LEU A 129 -15.53 2.67 -7.26
C LEU A 129 -15.43 3.06 -5.78
N THR A 130 -14.37 2.62 -5.10
CA THR A 130 -14.08 2.94 -3.69
C THR A 130 -13.52 4.34 -3.48
N GLY A 131 -13.10 5.02 -4.56
CA GLY A 131 -12.45 6.34 -4.50
C GLY A 131 -10.97 6.30 -4.09
N LEU A 132 -10.38 5.10 -3.91
CA LEU A 132 -8.98 4.93 -3.54
C LEU A 132 -8.03 5.54 -4.57
N ASP A 133 -8.31 5.43 -5.87
CA ASP A 133 -7.47 6.01 -6.93
C ASP A 133 -7.28 7.52 -6.76
N LYS A 134 -8.39 8.22 -6.45
CA LYS A 134 -8.37 9.67 -6.25
C LYS A 134 -7.54 10.03 -5.03
N TYR A 135 -7.76 9.33 -3.92
CA TYR A 135 -7.04 9.60 -2.68
C TYR A 135 -5.54 9.31 -2.81
N LEU A 136 -5.16 8.21 -3.45
CA LEU A 136 -3.74 7.87 -3.69
C LEU A 136 -3.05 8.93 -4.55
N LYS A 137 -3.72 9.41 -5.59
CA LYS A 137 -3.20 10.50 -6.43
C LYS A 137 -3.01 11.79 -5.63
N GLU A 138 -4.01 12.20 -4.87
CA GLU A 138 -3.93 13.40 -4.02
C GLU A 138 -2.82 13.28 -2.97
N MET A 139 -2.65 12.10 -2.36
CA MET A 139 -1.59 11.84 -1.39
C MET A 139 -0.20 11.91 -2.03
N SER A 140 -0.03 11.34 -3.22
CA SER A 140 1.21 11.41 -3.99
C SER A 140 1.57 12.86 -4.35
N GLU A 141 0.60 13.63 -4.84
CA GLU A 141 0.79 15.05 -5.17
C GLU A 141 1.13 15.90 -3.93
N ALA A 142 0.51 15.62 -2.78
CA ALA A 142 0.81 16.29 -1.53
C ALA A 142 2.23 15.96 -1.04
N MET A 143 2.64 14.69 -1.13
CA MET A 143 3.98 14.24 -0.76
C MET A 143 5.05 14.89 -1.63
N GLU A 144 4.85 14.94 -2.95
CA GLU A 144 5.77 15.63 -3.86
C GLU A 144 5.92 17.11 -3.54
N LYS A 145 4.82 17.80 -3.23
CA LYS A 145 4.86 19.23 -2.84
C LYS A 145 5.65 19.41 -1.55
N ALA A 146 5.41 18.59 -0.53
CA ALA A 146 6.12 18.64 0.73
C ALA A 146 7.64 18.41 0.57
N ILE A 147 8.05 17.48 -0.30
CA ILE A 147 9.47 17.25 -0.62
C ILE A 147 10.08 18.49 -1.28
N LYS A 148 9.42 19.05 -2.31
CA LYS A 148 9.91 20.24 -3.03
C LYS A 148 10.01 21.48 -2.14
N GLU A 149 9.11 21.64 -1.17
CA GLU A 149 9.16 22.72 -0.19
C GLU A 149 10.30 22.53 0.81
N ALA A 150 10.53 21.31 1.29
CA ALA A 150 11.65 21.00 2.18
C ALA A 150 13.03 21.17 1.50
N GLU A 151 13.16 20.82 0.22
CA GLU A 151 14.39 21.02 -0.55
C GLU A 151 14.71 22.52 -0.73
N LYS A 152 13.70 23.36 -0.99
CA LYS A 152 13.85 24.82 -1.09
C LYS A 152 14.30 25.48 0.22
N GLU A 153 13.78 25.01 1.36
CA GLU A 153 14.23 25.49 2.68
C GLU A 153 15.71 25.10 2.95
N THR A 154 16.12 23.92 2.48
CA THR A 154 17.50 23.43 2.65
C THR A 154 18.49 24.19 1.76
N GLU A 155 18.12 24.51 0.50
CA GLU A 155 18.94 25.35 -0.40
C GLU A 155 19.05 26.81 0.08
N GLN A 156 17.98 27.42 0.61
CA GLN A 156 18.06 28.78 1.15
C GLN A 156 18.96 28.88 2.40
N SER A 157 19.11 27.78 3.17
CA SER A 157 19.98 27.74 4.35
C SER A 157 21.48 27.63 4.03
N THR A 158 21.84 27.25 2.79
CA THR A 158 23.24 27.01 2.37
C THR A 158 23.86 28.15 1.56
N LEU A 159 23.13 29.25 1.30
CA LEU A 159 23.72 30.46 0.74
C LEU A 159 24.78 31.03 1.72
N PRO A 160 26.04 31.21 1.30
CA PRO A 160 27.08 31.69 2.20
C PRO A 160 26.74 33.09 2.69
N LYS A 161 26.67 33.27 4.01
CA LYS A 161 26.67 34.60 4.64
C LYS A 161 27.91 35.33 4.12
N VAL A 162 27.69 36.35 3.29
CA VAL A 162 28.74 37.21 2.74
C VAL A 162 29.63 37.69 3.89
N PRO A 163 30.98 37.53 3.83
CA PRO A 163 31.84 38.06 4.87
C PRO A 163 31.83 39.58 4.76
N THR A 164 31.28 40.25 5.77
CA THR A 164 31.34 41.70 5.88
C THR A 164 32.77 42.08 6.27
N ASP A 165 33.64 42.25 5.27
CA ASP A 165 34.96 42.83 5.43
C ASP A 165 35.00 44.27 4.87
N ARG A 166 35.82 45.12 5.50
CA ARG A 166 36.01 46.60 5.42
C ARG A 166 35.32 47.38 6.55
N LYS A 167 35.99 48.28 7.29
CA LYS A 167 37.37 48.81 7.25
C LYS A 167 37.66 49.64 8.51
N ARG A 168 38.88 49.47 9.03
CA ARG A 168 39.67 50.34 9.93
C ARG A 168 39.35 51.85 9.94
N LYS A 169 39.48 52.46 11.13
CA LYS A 169 40.36 53.61 11.49
C LYS A 169 40.46 53.67 13.03
N SER A 170 41.55 53.24 13.67
CA SER A 170 42.79 54.00 13.93
C SER A 170 42.56 55.38 14.53
N THR A 171 42.80 55.56 15.84
CA THR A 171 43.71 56.59 16.37
C THR A 171 44.13 56.25 17.82
N SER A 172 45.46 56.12 17.99
CA SER A 172 46.28 56.39 19.20
C SER A 172 45.95 57.80 19.77
N THR A 173 46.25 58.27 20.99
CA THR A 173 47.18 58.01 22.11
C THR A 173 46.60 58.84 23.27
N LYS A 174 46.74 58.52 24.57
CA LYS A 174 47.89 58.80 25.44
C LYS A 174 47.55 58.31 26.84
#